data_AF-A0A423GRA8-F1
#
_entry.id   AF-A0A423GRA8-F1
#
_cell.length_a   1.000
_cell.length_b   1.000
_cell.length_c   1.000
_cell.angle_alpha   90.00
_cell.angle_beta   90.00
_cell.angle_gamma   90.00
#
_symmetry.space_group_name_H-M   'P 1'
#
loop_
_entity.id
_entity.type
_entity.pdbx_description
1 polymer ?
#
loop_
_entity_poly.entity_id
_entity_poly.type
_entity_poly.pdbx_seq_one_letter_code
_entity_poly.pdbx_strand_id
1 'polypeptide(L)' 'MQKWEVTFVDDHGVQTVEQFECEQEPTMERAAQLIRAKLLPVSAELDLNDLEGRTDDPTVKSLKDQNSIEILSITPIA' A
#
# COMPACT_ATOMS: atom_id res chain seq x y z
N MET A 1 15.60 9.91 -7.97
CA MET A 1 14.26 9.59 -7.43
C MET A 1 13.33 9.40 -8.62
N GLN A 2 12.81 8.19 -8.83
CA GLN A 2 11.84 7.90 -9.87
C GLN A 2 10.44 8.02 -9.26
N LYS A 3 9.48 8.54 -10.02
CA LYS A 3 8.08 8.52 -9.60
C LYS A 3 7.45 7.20 -10.02
N TRP A 4 6.70 6.60 -9.12
CA TRP A 4 5.98 5.36 -9.33
C TRP A 4 4.51 5.61 -9.09
N GLU A 5 3.70 5.08 -9.99
CA GLU A 5 2.25 5.12 -9.92
C GLU A 5 1.75 3.79 -9.38
N VAL A 6 1.09 3.84 -8.24
CA VAL A 6 0.45 2.68 -7.61
C VAL A 6 -1.05 2.81 -7.80
N THR A 7 -1.60 1.86 -8.55
CA THR A 7 -3.04 1.74 -8.77
C THR A 7 -3.61 0.73 -7.80
N PHE A 8 -4.65 1.11 -7.06
CA PHE A 8 -5.34 0.23 -6.12
C PHE A 8 -6.85 0.46 -6.18
N VAL A 9 -7.62 -0.49 -5.69
CA VAL A 9 -9.06 -0.36 -5.47
C VAL A 9 -9.33 -0.21 -3.98
N ASP A 10 -10.25 0.66 -3.59
CA ASP A 10 -10.69 0.80 -2.19
C ASP A 10 -11.98 0.01 -1.87
N ASP A 11 -12.43 0.06 -0.61
CA ASP A 11 -13.63 -0.65 -0.11
C ASP A 11 -14.90 -0.38 -0.91
N HIS A 12 -14.99 0.77 -1.58
CA HIS A 12 -16.14 1.10 -2.42
C HIS A 12 -16.03 0.55 -3.85
N GLY A 13 -14.97 -0.20 -4.15
CA GLY A 13 -14.68 -0.67 -5.51
C GLY A 13 -14.17 0.44 -6.44
N VAL A 14 -13.78 1.59 -5.88
CA VAL A 14 -13.29 2.72 -6.66
C VAL A 14 -11.79 2.54 -6.91
N GLN A 15 -11.39 2.65 -8.17
CA GLN A 15 -9.98 2.57 -8.55
C GLN A 15 -9.32 3.92 -8.35
N THR A 16 -8.31 3.94 -7.48
CA THR A 16 -7.52 5.12 -7.14
C THR A 16 -6.07 4.92 -7.57
N VAL A 17 -5.46 6.00 -8.02
CA VAL A 17 -4.10 6.02 -8.55
C VAL A 17 -3.30 7.03 -7.76
N GLU A 18 -2.22 6.56 -7.12
CA GLU A 18 -1.38 7.39 -6.26
C GLU A 18 0.08 7.36 -6.70
N GLN A 19 0.71 8.54 -6.67
CA GLN A 19 2.08 8.72 -7.12
C GLN A 19 3.02 8.86 -5.93
N PHE A 20 4.09 8.07 -5.93
CA PHE A 20 5.10 8.05 -4.88
C PHE A 20 6.50 8.17 -5.46
N GLU A 21 7.38 8.87 -4.74
CA GLU A 21 8.79 8.97 -5.11
C GLU A 21 9.57 7.83 -4.45
N CYS A 22 10.14 6.92 -5.27
CA CYS A 22 10.98 5.81 -4.81
C CYS A 22 12.25 5.75 -5.65
N GLU A 23 13.37 5.37 -5.03
CA GLU A 23 14.65 5.24 -5.75
C GLU A 23 14.69 4.00 -6.65
N GLN A 24 13.94 2.97 -6.29
CA GLN A 24 13.82 1.69 -7.00
C GLN A 24 12.33 1.31 -7.13
N GLU A 25 12.04 0.30 -7.94
CA GLU A 25 10.71 -0.30 -8.06
C GLU A 25 10.20 -0.73 -6.67
N PRO A 26 9.12 -0.13 -6.15
CA PRO A 26 8.61 -0.50 -4.85
C PRO A 26 7.98 -1.90 -4.95
N THR A 27 8.27 -2.75 -3.96
CA THR A 27 7.55 -4.02 -3.79
C THR A 27 6.09 -3.77 -3.43
N MET A 28 5.25 -4.79 -3.58
CA MET A 28 3.83 -4.73 -3.16
C MET A 28 3.70 -4.26 -1.70
N GLU A 29 4.52 -4.79 -0.80
CA GLU A 29 4.52 -4.37 0.61
C GLU A 29 4.98 -2.93 0.80
N ARG A 30 5.94 -2.45 0.01
CA ARG A 30 6.35 -1.04 0.09
C ARG A 30 5.26 -0.11 -0.42
N ALA A 31 4.61 -0.47 -1.53
CA ALA A 31 3.47 0.27 -2.06
C ALA A 31 2.29 0.27 -1.06
N ALA A 32 2.01 -0.86 -0.40
CA ALA A 32 1.00 -0.96 0.65
C ALA A 32 1.30 -0.04 1.84
N GLN A 33 2.54 -0.01 2.31
CA GLN A 33 2.94 0.91 3.38
C GLN A 33 2.73 2.38 3.00
N LEU A 34 3.05 2.75 1.76
CA LEU A 34 2.86 4.12 1.25
C LEU A 34 1.38 4.50 1.17
N ILE A 35 0.54 3.59 0.64
CA ILE A 35 -0.92 3.79 0.59
C ILE A 35 -1.48 3.89 2.01
N ARG A 36 -1.11 2.98 2.91
CA ARG A 36 -1.54 2.98 4.31
C ARG A 36 -1.14 4.26 5.02
N ALA A 37 0.09 4.74 4.83
CA ALA A 37 0.56 5.99 5.42
C ALA A 37 -0.23 7.21 4.92
N LYS A 38 -0.69 7.18 3.67
CA LYS A 38 -1.44 8.27 3.05
C LYS A 38 -2.92 8.27 3.41
N LEU A 39 -3.57 7.10 3.36
CA LEU A 39 -5.01 6.95 3.64
C LEU A 39 -5.31 6.83 5.13
N LEU A 40 -4.42 6.20 5.89
CA LEU A 40 -4.61 5.83 7.29
C LEU A 40 -3.41 6.30 8.14
N PRO A 41 -3.10 7.62 8.19
CA PRO A 41 -1.92 8.13 8.89
C PRO A 41 -1.91 7.77 10.38
N VAL A 42 -3.10 7.64 11.00
CA VAL A 42 -3.25 7.24 12.40
C VAL A 42 -2.85 5.77 12.60
N SER A 43 -3.21 4.91 11.65
CA SER A 43 -2.86 3.49 11.69
C SER A 43 -1.43 3.23 11.22
N ALA A 44 -0.82 4.15 10.46
CA ALA A 44 0.50 3.97 9.88
C ALA A 44 1.60 3.65 10.90
N GLU A 45 1.49 4.18 12.12
CA GLU A 45 2.44 3.95 13.23
C GLU A 45 2.23 2.60 13.94
N LEU A 46 1.11 1.91 13.69
CA LEU A 46 0.84 0.60 14.28
C LEU A 46 1.67 -0.47 13.57
N ASP A 47 2.43 -1.23 14.37
CA ASP A 47 3.13 -2.42 13.92
C ASP A 47 2.13 -3.55 13.63
N LEU A 48 2.01 -3.91 12.35
CA LEU A 48 1.04 -4.93 11.90
C LEU A 48 1.48 -6.35 12.23
N ASN A 49 2.77 -6.59 12.46
CA ASN A 49 3.27 -7.91 12.85
C ASN A 49 2.90 -8.28 14.29
N ASP A 50 2.57 -7.29 15.14
CA ASP A 50 2.08 -7.50 16.50
C ASP A 50 0.59 -7.91 16.54
N LEU A 51 -0.17 -7.61 15.47
CA LEU A 51 -1.62 -7.82 15.43
C LEU A 51 -2.04 -9.21 14.91
N GLU A 52 -1.40 -9.72 13.86
CA GLU A 52 -1.88 -10.92 13.16
C GLU A 52 -0.76 -11.89 12.73
N GLY A 53 0.20 -12.12 13.62
CA GLY A 53 1.28 -13.07 13.36
C GLY A 53 2.24 -12.61 12.25
N ARG A 54 3.47 -13.12 12.28
CA ARG A 54 4.48 -12.72 11.29
C ARG A 54 4.13 -13.26 9.92
N THR A 55 4.02 -12.37 8.95
CA THR A 55 3.88 -12.67 7.52
C THR A 55 4.85 -11.77 6.75
N ASP A 56 5.22 -12.14 5.53
CA ASP A 56 6.15 -11.34 4.72
C ASP A 56 5.54 -10.01 4.22
N ASP A 57 4.22 -9.98 3.98
CA ASP A 57 3.49 -8.79 3.49
C ASP A 57 2.31 -8.39 4.43
N PRO A 58 2.59 -8.01 5.70
CA PRO A 58 1.55 -7.72 6.68
C PRO A 58 0.69 -6.52 6.29
N THR A 59 1.28 -5.55 5.58
CA THR A 59 0.58 -4.34 5.15
C THR A 59 -0.35 -4.61 3.99
N VAL A 60 0.08 -5.38 2.99
CA VAL A 60 -0.79 -5.83 1.90
C VAL A 60 -2.00 -6.58 2.44
N LYS A 61 -1.78 -7.51 3.40
CA LYS A 61 -2.87 -8.24 4.04
C LYS A 61 -3.80 -7.31 4.82
N SER A 62 -3.27 -6.45 5.70
CA SER A 62 -4.08 -5.55 6.51
C SER A 62 -4.92 -4.59 5.66
N LEU A 63 -4.37 -4.06 4.56
CA LEU A 63 -5.13 -3.24 3.63
C LEU A 63 -6.31 -4.02 3.03
N LYS A 64 -6.08 -5.25 2.59
CA LYS A 64 -7.12 -6.09 1.99
C LYS A 64 -8.17 -6.57 3.00
N ASP A 65 -7.74 -7.06 4.15
CA ASP A 65 -8.63 -7.72 5.13
C ASP A 65 -9.38 -6.70 5.98
N GLN A 66 -8.73 -5.61 6.38
CA GLN A 66 -9.31 -4.62 7.30
C GLN A 66 -9.92 -3.41 6.59
N ASN A 67 -9.44 -3.09 5.38
CA ASN A 67 -9.85 -1.89 4.65
C ASN A 67 -10.38 -2.19 3.25
N SER A 68 -10.48 -3.47 2.85
CA SER A 68 -10.89 -3.89 1.51
C SER A 68 -10.09 -3.20 0.38
N ILE A 69 -8.86 -2.78 0.66
CA ILE A 69 -7.98 -2.11 -0.30
C ILE A 69 -7.07 -3.14 -0.95
N GLU A 70 -7.05 -3.19 -2.29
CA GLU A 70 -6.18 -4.10 -3.05
C GLU A 70 -5.35 -3.36 -4.09
N ILE A 71 -4.02 -3.56 -4.06
CA ILE A 71 -3.10 -3.00 -5.04
C ILE A 71 -3.20 -3.81 -6.33
N LEU A 72 -3.50 -3.13 -7.42
CA LEU A 72 -3.68 -3.73 -8.75
C LEU A 72 -2.39 -3.71 -9.56
N SER A 73 -1.65 -2.60 -9.53
CA SER A 73 -0.45 -2.43 -10.36
C SER A 73 0.48 -1.35 -9.81
N ILE A 74 1.78 -1.51 -10.09
CA ILE A 74 2.83 -0.55 -9.78
C ILE A 74 3.57 -0.29 -11.08
N THR A 75 3.57 0.94 -11.56
CA THR A 75 4.20 1.30 -12.84
C THR A 75 5.09 2.53 -12.70
N PRO A 76 6.23 2.60 -13.41
CA PRO A 76 7.07 3.79 -13.37
C PRO A 76 6.44 4.92 -14.18
N ILE A 77 6.50 6.15 -13.65
CA ILE A 77 6.13 7.37 -14.36
C ILE A 77 7.37 7.87 -15.10
N ALA A 78 7.27 7.97 -16.42
CA ALA A 78 8.33 8.43 -17.32
C ALA A 78 8.47 9.96 -17.34
#